data_AF-A0A973PCC5-F1
#
_entry.id   AF-A0A973PCC5-F1
#
_cell.length_a   1.000
_cell.length_b   1.000
_cell.length_c   1.000
_cell.angle_alpha   90.00
_cell.angle_beta   90.00
_cell.angle_gamma   90.00
#
_symmetry.space_group_name_H-M   'P 1'
#
loop_
_entity.id
_entity.type
_entity.pdbx_description
1 polymer ?
#
loop_
_entity_poly.entity_id
_entity_poly.type
_entity_poly.pdbx_seq_one_letter_code
_entity_poly.pdbx_strand_id
1 'polypeptide(L)' 'MEIGQIVAGRYQLEERLGSGGEGAVWRALDRQLGRRVAVKRALTRDDLLEREARILARLN' A
#
# COMPACT_ATOMS: atom_id res chain seq x y z
N MET A 1 2.89 -4.05 10.34
CA MET A 1 2.11 -4.97 9.52
C MET A 1 2.88 -6.26 9.46
N GLU A 2 2.21 -7.38 9.71
CA GLU A 2 2.83 -8.70 9.92
C GLU A 2 2.11 -9.79 9.13
N ILE A 3 2.80 -10.89 8.81
CA ILE A 3 2.19 -12.04 8.14
C ILE A 3 1.07 -12.61 9.02
N GLY A 4 -0.06 -12.96 8.41
CA GLY A 4 -1.27 -13.43 9.08
C GLY A 4 -2.19 -12.32 9.60
N GLN A 5 -1.72 -11.06 9.66
CA GLN A 5 -2.55 -9.95 10.09
C GLN A 5 -3.73 -9.73 9.12
N ILE A 6 -4.92 -9.52 9.67
CA ILE A 6 -6.10 -9.10 8.90
C ILE A 6 -6.19 -7.57 8.92
N VAL A 7 -6.21 -6.97 7.73
CA VAL A 7 -6.28 -5.53 7.51
C VAL A 7 -7.66 -5.18 6.93
N ALA A 8 -8.25 -4.09 7.44
CA ALA A 8 -9.60 -3.65 7.07
C ALA A 8 -10.66 -4.77 7.17
N GLY A 9 -10.47 -5.74 8.07
CA GLY A 9 -11.35 -6.91 8.24
C GLY A 9 -11.39 -7.90 7.06
N ARG A 10 -10.58 -7.71 6.01
CA ARG A 10 -10.73 -8.43 4.73
C ARG A 10 -9.45 -9.06 4.20
N TYR A 11 -8.34 -8.34 4.30
CA TYR A 11 -7.10 -8.74 3.64
C TYR A 11 -6.17 -9.41 4.64
N GLN A 12 -5.90 -10.70 4.46
CA GLN A 12 -4.93 -11.43 5.28
C GLN A 12 -3.55 -11.33 4.63
N LEU A 13 -2.58 -10.71 5.31
CA LEU A 13 -1.22 -10.54 4.79
C LEU A 13 -0.50 -11.90 4.72
N GLU A 14 0.14 -12.19 3.60
CA GLU A 14 0.86 -13.46 3.36
C GLU A 14 2.39 -13.24 3.32
N GLU A 15 2.86 -12.22 2.59
CA GLU A 15 4.29 -11.95 2.44
C GLU A 15 4.54 -10.46 2.18
N ARG A 16 5.72 -9.97 2.54
CA ARG A 16 6.16 -8.62 2.16
C ARG A 16 6.80 -8.70 0.78
N LEU A 17 6.23 -8.00 -0.19
CA LEU A 17 6.71 -7.96 -1.57
C LEU A 17 7.82 -6.94 -1.77
N GLY A 18 7.83 -5.87 -0.97
CA GLY A 18 8.88 -4.87 -1.05
C GLY A 18 8.66 -3.70 -0.11
N SER A 19 9.66 -2.84 -0.05
CA SER A 19 9.61 -1.59 0.70
C SER A 19 10.49 -0.51 0.09
N GLY A 20 10.00 0.71 0.11
CA GLY A 20 10.73 1.92 -0.30
C GLY A 20 10.26 3.14 0.49
N GLY A 21 10.70 4.33 0.07
CA GLY A 21 10.38 5.60 0.75
C GLY A 21 8.87 5.85 0.92
N GLU A 22 8.05 5.45 -0.06
CA GLU A 22 6.59 5.59 -0.03
C GLU A 22 5.87 4.49 0.78
N GLY A 23 6.63 3.60 1.43
CA GLY A 23 6.14 2.56 2.31
C GLY A 23 6.33 1.12 1.84
N ALA A 24 5.48 0.21 2.35
CA ALA A 24 5.66 -1.24 2.20
C ALA A 24 4.49 -1.87 1.44
N VAL A 25 4.80 -2.78 0.51
CA VAL A 25 3.82 -3.54 -0.26
C VAL A 25 3.83 -4.99 0.22
N TRP A 26 2.64 -5.55 0.38
CA TRP A 26 2.40 -6.91 0.85
C TRP A 26 1.54 -7.68 -0.14
N ARG A 27 1.82 -8.97 -0.30
CA ARG A 27 0.84 -9.91 -0.86
C ARG A 27 -0.16 -10.23 0.24
N ALA A 28 -1.44 -10.23 -0.10
CA ALA A 28 -2.51 -10.59 0.82
C ALA A 28 -3.56 -11.43 0.12
N LEU A 29 -4.22 -12.32 0.87
CA LEU A 29 -5.43 -12.99 0.42
C LEU A 29 -6.63 -12.07 0.68
N ASP A 30 -7.37 -11.73 -0.37
CA ASP A 30 -8.70 -11.17 -0.24
C ASP A 30 -9.67 -12.28 0.14
N ARG A 31 -10.11 -12.30 1.40
CA ARG A 31 -10.97 -13.37 1.93
C ARG A 31 -12.41 -13.34 1.40
N GLN A 32 -12.83 -12.23 0.80
CA GLN A 32 -14.15 -12.14 0.17
C GLN A 32 -14.13 -12.65 -1.27
N LEU A 33 -13.08 -12.30 -2.02
CA LEU A 33 -12.96 -12.66 -3.44
C LEU A 33 -12.14 -13.94 -3.68
N GLY A 34 -11.50 -14.49 -2.65
CA GLY A 34 -10.70 -15.72 -2.74
C GLY A 34 -9.44 -15.58 -3.60
N ARG A 35 -8.91 -14.37 -3.79
CA ARG A 35 -7.77 -14.11 -4.68
C ARG A 35 -6.66 -13.33 -3.99
N ARG A 36 -5.43 -13.49 -4.47
CA ARG A 36 -4.26 -12.73 -3.98
C ARG A 36 -4.25 -11.32 -4.56
N VAL A 37 -3.96 -10.34 -3.71
CA VAL A 37 -3.91 -8.91 -4.04
C VAL A 37 -2.69 -8.27 -3.39
N ALA A 38 -2.28 -7.10 -3.90
CA ALA A 38 -1.24 -6.29 -3.28
C ALA A 38 -1.86 -5.25 -2.33
N VAL A 39 -1.31 -5.11 -1.13
CA VAL A 39 -1.69 -4.11 -0.12
C VAL A 39 -0.49 -3.21 0.15
N LYS A 40 -0.61 -1.90 -0.13
CA LYS A 40 0.43 -0.91 0.16
C LYS A 40 0.08 -0.16 1.46
N ARG A 41 1.01 -0.16 2.41
CA ARG A 41 1.00 0.77 3.55
C ARG A 41 1.79 2.01 3.16
N ALA A 42 1.12 3.14 3.03
CA ALA A 42 1.78 4.44 2.92
C ALA A 42 2.43 4.84 4.27
N LEU A 43 3.60 5.47 4.23
CA LEU A 43 4.32 5.92 5.43
C LEU A 43 3.97 7.36 5.87
N THR A 44 3.44 8.19 4.97
CA THR A 44 3.12 9.60 5.26
C THR A 44 1.79 10.00 4.62
N ARG A 45 1.09 10.94 5.28
CA ARG A 45 -0.10 11.61 4.75
C ARG A 45 0.27 12.59 3.62
N ASP A 46 1.55 12.97 3.54
CA ASP A 46 2.10 14.01 2.66
C ASP A 46 2.53 13.52 1.27
N ASP A 47 2.75 12.22 1.04
CA ASP A 47 3.12 11.70 -0.29
C ASP A 47 2.02 11.90 -1.34
N LEU A 48 0.75 12.04 -0.91
CA LEU A 48 -0.36 12.40 -1.78
C LEU A 48 -0.27 13.88 -2.21
N LEU A 49 0.13 14.75 -1.29
CA LEU A 49 0.26 16.20 -1.51
C LEU A 49 1.52 16.56 -2.30
N GLU A 50 2.67 15.91 -2.04
CA GLU A 50 3.90 16.19 -2.79
C GLU A 50 3.85 15.70 -4.25
N ARG A 51 3.11 14.62 -4.53
CA ARG A 51 2.90 14.14 -5.91
C ARG A 51 2.04 15.13 -6.70
N GLU A 52 0.98 15.68 -6.10
CA GLU A 52 0.16 16.74 -6.71
C GLU A 52 0.96 18.03 -6.94
N ALA A 53 1.72 18.47 -5.94
CA ALA A 53 2.54 19.68 -6.04
C ALA A 53 3.65 19.56 -7.10
N ARG A 54 4.29 18.39 -7.25
CA ARG A 54 5.32 18.15 -8.28
C ARG A 54 4.78 18.03 -9.70
N ILE A 55 3.52 17.62 -9.88
CA ILE A 55 2.88 17.57 -11.21
C ILE A 55 2.45 18.98 -11.64
N LEU A 56 1.96 19.81 -10.71
CA LEU A 56 1.60 21.21 -11.01
C LEU A 56 2.83 22.12 -11.23
N ALA A 57 3.96 21.85 -10.56
CA ALA A 57 5.18 22.66 -10.70
C ALA A 57 5.96 22.42 -12.02
N ARG A 58 5.54 21.46 -12.86
CA ARG A 58 6.19 21.13 -14.15
C ARG A 58 5.41 21.59 -15.38
N LEU A 59 4.36 22.40 -15.20
CA LEU A 59 3.53 22.96 -16.27
C LEU A 59 3.74 24.47 -16.51
N ASN A 60 4.87 25.05 -16.06
CA ASN A 60 5.32 26.38 -16.50
C ASN A 60 6.49 26.24 -17.48
#